data_AF-H5SBJ0-F1
#
_entry.id   AF-H5SBJ0-F1
#
_cell.length_a   1.000
_cell.length_b   1.000
_cell.length_c   1.000
_cell.angle_alpha   90.00
_cell.angle_beta   90.00
_cell.angle_gamma   90.00
#
_symmetry.space_group_name_H-M   'P 1'
#
loop_
_entity.id
_entity.type
_entity.pdbx_description
1 polymer ?
#
loop_
_entity_poly.entity_id
_entity_poly.type
_entity_poly.pdbx_seq_one_letter_code
_entity_poly.pdbx_strand_id
1 'polypeptide(L)'
;MTQPPGLPEELRRWFKRRLKQERASLGVELSYEGNTPYDLLFYRLVQEAASHWQRRYGFSPTPEQLSRAFFEAEFERFRAGHPPFFRRLRKLKRWLEFFWLSLRGR
;
A
#
# COMPACT_ATOMS: atom_id res chain seq x y z
N MET A 1 15.10 1.82 -25.03
CA MET A 1 15.07 0.63 -24.15
C MET A 1 13.64 0.10 -24.12
N THR A 2 13.36 -0.98 -24.85
CA THR A 2 12.04 -1.60 -24.92
C THR A 2 11.82 -2.43 -23.67
N GLN A 3 10.82 -2.08 -22.84
CA GLN A 3 10.49 -2.87 -21.64
C GLN A 3 10.01 -4.27 -22.03
N PRO A 4 10.39 -5.32 -21.27
CA PRO A 4 9.76 -6.62 -21.43
C PRO A 4 8.28 -6.53 -21.02
N PRO A 5 7.35 -7.07 -21.83
CA PRO A 5 5.93 -7.05 -21.51
C PRO A 5 5.68 -7.77 -20.18
N GLY A 6 4.95 -7.13 -19.26
CA GLY A 6 4.61 -7.69 -17.93
C GLY A 6 5.51 -7.28 -16.77
N LEU A 7 6.63 -6.58 -17.03
CA LEU A 7 7.52 -6.08 -15.98
C LEU A 7 6.83 -5.25 -14.88
N PRO A 8 5.95 -4.28 -15.19
CA PRO A 8 5.32 -3.45 -14.17
C PRO A 8 4.43 -4.28 -13.22
N GLU A 9 3.71 -5.26 -13.76
CA GLU A 9 2.79 -6.12 -13.02
C GLU A 9 3.54 -7.11 -12.13
N GLU A 10 4.67 -7.65 -12.61
CA GLU A 10 5.54 -8.51 -11.81
C GLU A 10 6.18 -7.73 -10.66
N LEU A 11 6.68 -6.53 -10.92
CA LEU A 11 7.22 -5.64 -9.89
C LEU A 11 6.14 -5.31 -8.85
N ARG A 12 4.93 -4.92 -9.29
CA ARG A 12 3.81 -4.62 -8.40
C ARG A 12 3.45 -5.82 -7.52
N ARG A 13 3.38 -7.03 -8.09
CA ARG A 13 3.13 -8.27 -7.34
C ARG A 13 4.23 -8.57 -6.32
N TRP A 14 5.48 -8.35 -6.68
CA TRP A 14 6.61 -8.56 -5.77
C TRP A 14 6.58 -7.58 -4.60
N PHE A 15 6.38 -6.28 -4.87
CA PHE A 15 6.25 -5.27 -3.82
C PHE A 15 5.07 -5.56 -2.90
N LYS A 16 3.91 -5.97 -3.43
CA LYS A 16 2.78 -6.40 -2.59
C LYS A 16 3.14 -7.50 -1.60
N ARG A 17 3.85 -8.54 -2.07
CA ARG A 17 4.27 -9.66 -1.19
C ARG A 17 5.22 -9.17 -0.10
N ARG A 18 6.23 -8.36 -0.47
CA ARG A 18 7.19 -7.80 0.48
C ARG A 18 6.54 -6.86 1.49
N LEU A 19 5.69 -5.95 1.02
CA LEU A 19 4.92 -5.03 1.88
C LEU A 19 3.99 -5.76 2.86
N LYS A 20 3.50 -6.96 2.51
CA LYS A 20 2.72 -7.81 3.41
C LYS A 20 3.58 -8.43 4.52
N GLN A 21 4.85 -8.74 4.24
CA GLN A 21 5.80 -9.32 5.20
C GLN A 21 6.34 -8.28 6.18
N GLU A 22 6.76 -7.13 5.68
CA GLU A 22 7.52 -6.13 6.45
C GLU A 22 6.64 -5.23 7.33
N ARG A 23 5.37 -4.99 6.96
CA ARG A 23 4.51 -4.07 7.72
C ARG A 23 4.03 -4.64 9.05
N ALA A 24 4.20 -5.93 9.30
CA ALA A 24 4.01 -6.50 10.64
C ALA A 24 4.97 -5.88 11.67
N SER A 25 6.08 -5.30 11.20
CA SER A 25 7.16 -4.77 12.03
C SER A 25 7.23 -3.25 12.07
N LEU A 26 6.40 -2.53 11.31
CA LEU A 26 6.44 -1.06 11.25
C LEU A 26 5.42 -0.44 12.21
N GLY A 27 5.93 0.14 13.30
CA GLY A 27 5.18 1.02 14.19
C GLY A 27 4.70 2.29 13.48
N VAL A 28 3.55 2.82 13.89
CA VAL A 28 2.84 3.94 13.24
C VAL A 28 3.38 5.29 13.71
N GLU A 29 4.69 5.47 13.71
CA GLU A 29 5.29 6.74 14.13
C GLU A 29 5.65 7.58 12.89
N LEU A 30 4.86 8.64 12.68
CA LEU A 30 5.08 9.62 11.62
C LEU A 30 6.08 10.67 12.14
N SER A 31 7.32 10.64 11.64
CA SER A 31 8.32 11.67 11.92
C SER A 31 8.30 12.75 10.85
N TYR A 32 8.38 14.02 11.26
CA TYR A 32 8.42 15.18 10.36
C TYR A 32 9.83 15.48 9.82
N GLU A 33 10.87 14.83 10.36
CA GLU A 33 12.28 15.13 10.04
C GLU A 33 12.80 14.42 8.78
N GLY A 34 11.96 13.65 8.09
CA GLY A 34 12.45 12.69 7.08
C GLY A 34 13.16 11.50 7.75
N ASN A 35 13.58 10.50 6.97
CA ASN A 35 14.06 9.21 7.49
C ASN A 35 13.03 8.50 8.38
N THR A 36 11.75 8.60 8.01
CA THR A 36 10.73 7.82 8.68
C THR A 36 11.03 6.33 8.52
N PRO A 37 10.56 5.46 9.43
CA PRO A 37 10.62 4.01 9.23
C PRO A 37 10.05 3.56 7.88
N TYR A 38 9.12 4.36 7.33
CA TYR A 38 8.56 4.18 6.00
C TYR A 38 9.56 4.52 4.88
N ASP A 39 10.28 5.63 4.95
CA ASP A 39 11.30 6.01 3.96
C ASP A 39 12.43 4.96 3.91
N LEU A 40 12.88 4.50 5.08
CA LEU A 40 13.88 3.45 5.18
C LEU A 40 13.38 2.13 4.56
N LEU A 41 12.12 1.78 4.79
CA LEU A 41 11.50 0.61 4.16
C LEU A 41 11.47 0.77 2.63
N PHE A 42 11.08 1.93 2.13
CA PHE A 42 11.03 2.23 0.71
C PHE A 42 12.42 2.03 0.07
N TYR A 43 13.45 2.70 0.59
CA TYR A 43 14.81 2.60 0.04
C TYR A 43 15.32 1.16 0.06
N ARG A 44 15.11 0.43 1.16
CA ARG A 44 15.52 -0.97 1.28
C ARG A 44 14.83 -1.85 0.24
N LEU A 45 13.50 -1.74 0.11
CA LEU A 45 12.73 -2.57 -0.82
C LEU A 45 13.05 -2.26 -2.28
N VAL A 46 13.33 -1.00 -2.62
CA VAL A 46 13.78 -0.61 -3.97
C VAL A 46 15.14 -1.24 -4.30
N GLN A 47 16.10 -1.19 -3.37
CA GLN A 47 17.42 -1.82 -3.55
C GLN A 47 17.34 -3.35 -3.66
N GLU A 48 16.49 -3.97 -2.83
CA GLU A 48 16.23 -5.41 -2.90
C GLU A 48 15.60 -5.82 -4.23
N ALA A 49 14.62 -5.05 -4.72
CA ALA A 49 13.97 -5.32 -5.99
C ALA A 49 14.96 -5.20 -7.15
N ALA A 50 15.77 -4.13 -7.19
CA ALA A 50 16.83 -3.98 -8.19
C ALA A 50 17.79 -5.18 -8.19
N SER A 51 18.27 -5.57 -7.00
CA SER A 51 19.17 -6.72 -6.83
C SER A 51 18.53 -8.05 -7.23
N HIS A 52 17.26 -8.25 -6.89
CA HIS A 52 16.51 -9.46 -7.22
C HIS A 52 16.35 -9.62 -8.73
N TRP A 53 15.96 -8.55 -9.43
CA TRP A 53 15.80 -8.59 -10.87
C TRP A 53 17.13 -8.75 -11.60
N GLN A 54 18.18 -8.06 -11.15
CA GLN A 54 19.51 -8.21 -11.72
C GLN A 54 20.00 -9.66 -11.63
N ARG A 55 19.79 -10.32 -10.49
CA ARG A 55 20.19 -11.73 -10.28
C ARG A 55 19.32 -12.71 -11.07
N ARG A 56 18.01 -12.46 -11.16
CA ARG A 56 17.05 -13.41 -11.76
C ARG A 56 16.96 -13.31 -13.28
N TYR A 57 17.05 -12.09 -13.81
CA TYR A 57 16.77 -11.81 -15.22
C TYR A 57 17.96 -11.14 -15.93
N GLY A 58 19.06 -10.86 -15.24
CA GLY A 58 20.26 -10.25 -15.82
C GLY A 58 20.15 -8.74 -16.07
N PHE A 59 19.05 -8.10 -15.66
CA PHE A 59 18.84 -6.66 -15.79
C PHE A 59 18.25 -6.03 -14.53
N SER A 60 18.53 -4.75 -14.31
CA SER A 60 17.93 -3.96 -13.23
C SER A 60 16.86 -3.03 -13.79
N PRO A 61 15.62 -3.06 -13.26
CA PRO A 61 14.61 -2.05 -13.55
C PRO A 61 15.11 -0.65 -13.18
N THR A 62 14.59 0.37 -13.86
CA THR A 62 14.98 1.76 -13.58
C THR A 62 14.42 2.23 -12.24
N PRO A 63 15.06 3.22 -11.58
CA PRO A 63 14.55 3.78 -10.32
C PRO A 63 13.09 4.25 -10.42
N GLU A 64 12.71 4.83 -11.56
CA GLU A 64 11.34 5.27 -11.81
C GLU A 64 10.35 4.10 -11.86
N GLN A 65 10.71 2.99 -12.51
CA GLN A 65 9.88 1.78 -12.58
C GLN A 65 9.67 1.15 -11.20
N LEU A 66 10.74 1.11 -10.40
CA LEU A 66 10.71 0.57 -9.04
C LEU A 66 9.82 1.42 -8.14
N SER A 67 10.02 2.75 -8.14
CA SER A 67 9.22 3.70 -7.36
C SER A 67 7.75 3.64 -7.74
N ARG A 68 7.44 3.65 -9.04
CA ARG A 68 6.07 3.57 -9.52
C ARG A 68 5.39 2.27 -9.06
N ALA A 69 6.04 1.12 -9.25
CA ALA A 69 5.48 -0.17 -8.86
C ALA A 69 5.29 -0.28 -7.34
N PHE A 70 6.18 0.32 -6.54
CA PHE A 70 6.04 0.40 -5.09
C PHE A 70 4.80 1.20 -4.69
N PHE A 71 4.64 2.43 -5.20
CA PHE A 71 3.50 3.28 -4.85
C PHE A 71 2.17 2.72 -5.35
N GLU A 72 2.14 2.10 -6.53
CA GLU A 72 0.94 1.39 -7.01
C GLU A 72 0.57 0.22 -6.08
N ALA A 73 1.55 -0.59 -5.64
CA ALA A 73 1.31 -1.68 -4.71
C ALA A 73 0.77 -1.19 -3.36
N GLU A 74 1.27 -0.05 -2.87
CA GLU A 74 0.80 0.55 -1.65
C GLU A 74 -0.61 1.14 -1.79
N PHE A 75 -0.88 1.86 -2.89
CA PHE A 75 -2.19 2.44 -3.16
C PHE A 75 -3.28 1.36 -3.24
N GLU A 76 -3.02 0.25 -3.94
CA GLU A 76 -3.94 -0.88 -4.00
C GLU A 76 -4.18 -1.49 -2.61
N ARG A 77 -3.16 -1.53 -1.75
CA ARG A 77 -3.29 -1.98 -0.36
C ARG A 77 -4.14 -1.03 0.48
N PHE A 78 -3.90 0.28 0.39
CA PHE A 78 -4.69 1.30 1.09
C PHE A 78 -6.17 1.21 0.70
N ARG A 79 -6.44 1.03 -0.60
CA ARG A 79 -7.80 0.85 -1.12
C ARG A 79 -8.47 -0.42 -0.60
N ALA A 80 -7.72 -1.52 -0.47
CA ALA A 80 -8.25 -2.78 0.09
C ALA A 80 -8.61 -2.66 1.59
N GLY A 81 -7.86 -1.87 2.35
CA GLY A 81 -8.13 -1.62 3.78
C GLY A 81 -9.31 -0.67 4.05
N HIS A 82 -9.73 0.11 3.04
CA HIS A 82 -10.84 1.07 3.15
C HIS A 82 -11.94 0.79 2.11
N PRO A 83 -12.73 -0.29 2.27
CA PRO A 83 -13.81 -0.58 1.33
C PRO A 83 -14.84 0.55 1.31
N PRO A 84 -15.29 1.01 0.12
CA PRO A 84 -16.23 2.12 -0.01
C PRO A 84 -17.58 1.85 0.68
N PHE A 85 -17.92 0.59 0.93
CA PHE A 85 -19.15 0.16 1.60
C PHE A 85 -19.27 0.69 3.05
N PHE A 86 -18.15 0.80 3.77
CA PHE A 86 -18.16 1.31 5.16
C PHE A 86 -18.56 2.79 5.26
N ARG A 87 -18.48 3.58 4.17
CA ARG A 87 -18.99 4.97 4.16
C ARG A 87 -20.52 5.02 4.15
N ARG A 88 -21.21 4.08 3.50
CA ARG A 88 -22.69 4.01 3.51
C ARG A 88 -23.22 3.44 4.82
N LEU A 89 -22.59 2.40 5.36
CA LEU A 89 -22.98 1.80 6.64
C LEU A 89 -22.81 2.77 7.83
N ARG A 90 -21.77 3.61 7.85
CA ARG A 90 -21.63 4.66 8.89
C ARG A 90 -22.79 5.66 8.88
N LYS A 91 -23.35 5.97 7.71
CA LYS A 91 -24.53 6.85 7.60
C LYS A 91 -25.79 6.16 8.11
N LEU A 92 -25.99 4.88 7.77
CA LEU A 92 -27.13 4.09 8.25
C LEU A 92 -27.13 3.90 9.78
N LYS A 93 -25.97 3.67 10.39
CA LYS A 93 -25.87 3.50 11.85
C LYS A 93 -26.27 4.79 12.61
N ARG A 94 -25.86 5.96 12.12
CA ARG A 94 -26.28 7.26 12.69
C ARG A 94 -27.78 7.51 12.55
N TRP A 95 -28.39 7.11 11.44
CA TRP A 95 -29.84 7.20 11.25
C TRP A 95 -30.62 6.27 12.19
N LEU A 96 -30.14 5.04 12.37
CA LEU A 96 -30.75 4.07 13.29
C LEU A 96 -30.68 4.52 14.74
N GLU A 97 -29.57 5.11 15.20
CA GLU A 97 -29.51 5.66 16.56
C GLU A 97 -30.43 6.88 16.75
N PHE A 98 -30.54 7.75 15.75
CA PHE A 98 -31.48 8.87 15.80
C PHE A 98 -32.94 8.40 15.84
N PHE A 99 -33.27 7.35 15.09
CA PHE A 99 -34.59 6.74 15.04
C PHE A 99 -34.93 5.98 16.34
N TRP A 100 -33.95 5.33 16.97
CA TRP A 100 -34.12 4.67 18.27
C TRP A 100 -34.28 5.66 19.43
N LEU A 101 -33.60 6.80 19.37
CA LEU A 101 -33.74 7.89 20.35
C LEU A 101 -35.11 8.57 20.26
N SER A 102 -35.71 8.69 19.07
CA SER A 102 -37.06 9.29 18.92
C SER A 102 -38.20 8.35 19.31
N LEU A 103 -38.01 7.03 19.21
CA LEU A 103 -39.04 6.04 19.59
C LEU A 103 -39.16 5.83 21.11
N ARG A 104 -38.13 6.19 21.89
CA ARG A 104 -38.10 6.01 23.36
C ARG A 104 -38.63 7.22 24.15
N GLY A 105 -39.04 8.28 23.46
CA GLY A 105 -39.52 9.54 24.05
C GLY A 105 -41.01 9.82 23.85
N ARG A 106 -41.85 8.78 23.69
CA ARG A 106 -43.31 8.91 23.64
C ARG A 106 -43.97 7.99 24.66
#